data_AF-A0A402C702-F1
#
_entry.id   AF-A0A402C702-F1
#
_cell.length_a   1.000
_cell.length_b   1.000
_cell.length_c   1.000
_cell.angle_alpha   90.00
_cell.angle_beta   90.00
_cell.angle_gamma   90.00
#
_symmetry.space_group_name_H-M   'P 1'
#
loop_
_entity.id
_entity.type
_entity.pdbx_description
1 polymer ?
#
loop_
_entity_poly.entity_id
_entity_poly.type
_entity_poly.pdbx_seq_one_letter_code
_entity_poly.pdbx_strand_id
1 'polypeptide(L)'
;MGDTSDDRSEPGPELTVGTRVLVRRKAEADATGEVVEDYAALTEPGGAGHEWAPAHRWAIALDDGRLVFADTDEVTVDPSPRSGRRGTHRRESSDE
;
A
#
# COMPACT_ATOMS: atom_id res chain seq x y z
N MET A 1 -14.50 -33.71 11.48
CA MET A 1 -14.39 -32.71 10.40
C MET A 1 -13.49 -31.61 10.93
N GLY A 2 -12.32 -31.43 10.31
CA GLY A 2 -11.24 -30.57 10.81
C GLY A 2 -11.38 -29.11 10.42
N ASP A 3 -10.91 -28.27 11.35
CA ASP A 3 -10.33 -26.94 11.22
C ASP A 3 -10.98 -25.98 10.20
N THR A 4 -11.91 -25.17 10.70
CA THR A 4 -12.14 -23.84 10.12
C THR A 4 -10.82 -23.10 10.30
N SER A 5 -9.99 -23.06 9.25
CA SER A 5 -8.86 -22.15 9.19
C SER A 5 -9.42 -20.74 9.26
N ASP A 6 -9.55 -20.30 10.51
CA ASP A 6 -9.45 -18.93 10.95
C ASP A 6 -8.22 -18.39 10.22
N ASP A 7 -8.50 -17.72 9.10
CA ASP A 7 -7.54 -16.93 8.36
C ASP A 7 -7.11 -15.81 9.32
N ARG A 8 -6.22 -16.19 10.25
CA ARG A 8 -5.33 -15.27 10.93
C ARG A 8 -4.40 -14.74 9.85
N SER A 9 -4.98 -13.92 8.98
CA SER A 9 -4.35 -12.74 8.45
C SER A 9 -3.85 -11.99 9.69
N GLU A 10 -2.63 -12.34 10.13
CA GLU A 10 -1.85 -11.56 11.07
C GLU A 10 -2.07 -10.10 10.69
N PRO A 11 -2.42 -9.20 11.64
CA PRO A 11 -2.54 -7.80 11.31
C PRO A 11 -1.15 -7.35 10.85
N GLY A 12 -0.96 -7.38 9.53
CA GLY A 12 0.20 -6.83 8.88
C GLY A 12 0.37 -5.39 9.32
N PRO A 13 1.58 -4.82 9.19
CA PRO A 13 1.84 -3.44 9.60
C PRO A 13 0.68 -2.55 9.15
N GLU A 14 0.08 -1.81 10.11
CA GLU A 14 -1.17 -1.07 9.90
C GLU A 14 -1.03 -0.16 8.67
N LEU A 15 -1.55 -0.65 7.55
CA LEU A 15 -1.61 0.15 6.34
C LEU A 15 -2.59 1.29 6.63
N THR A 16 -2.12 2.52 6.49
CA THR A 16 -2.91 3.72 6.78
C THR A 16 -2.65 4.77 5.71
N VAL A 17 -3.57 5.73 5.54
CA VAL A 17 -3.40 6.86 4.63
C VAL A 17 -2.09 7.60 4.96
N GLY A 18 -1.29 7.87 3.93
CA GLY A 18 0.06 8.46 4.01
C GLY A 18 1.20 7.43 4.12
N THR A 19 0.88 6.14 4.21
CA THR A 19 1.90 5.08 4.26
C THR A 19 2.52 4.84 2.88
N ARG A 20 3.84 4.69 2.83
CA ARG A 20 4.56 4.26 1.63
C ARG A 20 4.43 2.77 1.44
N VAL A 21 4.08 2.38 0.21
CA VAL A 21 3.74 1.02 -0.11
C VAL A 21 4.33 0.58 -1.44
N LEU A 22 4.58 -0.71 -1.54
CA LEU A 22 4.89 -1.43 -2.75
C LEU A 22 3.64 -2.22 -3.17
N VAL A 23 3.13 -1.94 -4.37
CA VAL A 23 2.02 -2.66 -4.99
C VAL A 23 2.58 -3.78 -5.84
N ARG A 24 2.16 -5.02 -5.56
CA ARG A 24 2.58 -6.22 -6.30
C ARG A 24 1.38 -6.79 -7.06
N ARG A 25 1.32 -6.50 -8.36
CA ARG A 25 0.27 -7.00 -9.26
C ARG A 25 0.83 -8.15 -10.08
N LYS A 26 0.13 -9.30 -10.12
CA LYS A 26 0.62 -10.51 -10.82
C LYS A 26 0.96 -10.32 -12.30
N ALA A 27 0.44 -9.27 -12.94
CA ALA A 27 0.64 -8.98 -14.37
C ALA A 27 1.52 -7.74 -14.65
N GLU A 28 1.91 -6.97 -13.62
CA GLU A 28 2.68 -5.73 -13.78
C GLU A 28 3.94 -5.76 -12.91
N ALA A 29 4.90 -4.87 -13.20
CA ALA A 29 6.06 -4.70 -12.34
C ALA A 29 5.63 -4.13 -10.98
N ASP A 30 6.32 -4.55 -9.92
CA ASP A 30 6.14 -3.99 -8.59
C ASP A 30 6.32 -2.45 -8.65
N ALA A 31 5.35 -1.72 -8.10
CA ALA A 31 5.30 -0.26 -8.20
C ALA A 31 5.20 0.38 -6.81
N THR A 32 5.98 1.44 -6.58
CA THR A 32 5.95 2.18 -5.31
C THR A 32 4.96 3.34 -5.36
N GLY A 33 4.31 3.61 -4.22
CA GLY A 33 3.32 4.66 -4.09
C GLY A 33 3.03 5.02 -2.63
N GLU A 34 2.04 5.87 -2.44
CA GLU A 34 1.53 6.30 -1.15
C GLU A 34 0.03 6.04 -1.06
N VAL A 35 -0.45 5.49 0.06
CA VAL A 35 -1.88 5.31 0.31
C VAL A 35 -2.52 6.68 0.45
N VAL A 36 -3.54 6.98 -0.35
CA VAL A 36 -4.25 8.27 -0.32
C VAL A 36 -5.64 8.16 0.29
N GLU A 37 -6.24 6.96 0.32
CA GLU A 37 -7.56 6.74 0.93
C GLU A 37 -7.73 5.29 1.41
N ASP A 38 -8.49 5.12 2.50
CA ASP A 38 -8.94 3.83 3.05
C ASP A 38 -10.46 3.70 2.93
N TYR A 39 -10.92 2.81 2.06
CA TYR A 39 -12.32 2.53 1.81
C TYR A 39 -12.89 1.38 2.67
N ALA A 40 -12.22 0.93 3.74
CA ALA A 40 -12.69 -0.17 4.60
C ALA A 40 -14.15 -0.03 5.06
N ALA A 41 -14.58 1.20 5.37
CA ALA A 41 -15.94 1.49 5.81
C ALA A 41 -16.99 1.30 4.69
N LEU A 42 -16.58 1.32 3.42
CA LEU A 42 -17.44 1.04 2.26
C LEU A 42 -17.41 -0.44 1.84
N THR A 43 -16.48 -1.23 2.38
CA THR A 43 -16.34 -2.65 2.08
C THR A 43 -17.06 -3.56 3.09
N GLU A 44 -17.87 -3.02 4.02
CA GLU A 44 -18.54 -3.83 5.03
C GLU A 44 -19.42 -4.94 4.42
N PRO A 45 -19.32 -6.19 4.91
CA PRO A 45 -20.07 -7.32 4.40
C PRO A 45 -21.52 -7.24 4.90
N GLY A 46 -22.33 -6.40 4.26
CA GLY A 46 -23.68 -6.13 4.77
C GLY A 46 -24.73 -5.61 3.79
N GLY A 47 -24.38 -5.19 2.58
CA GLY A 47 -25.42 -4.64 1.70
C GLY A 47 -25.01 -4.42 0.27
N ALA A 48 -25.25 -5.42 -0.58
CA ALA A 48 -25.75 -5.21 -1.96
C ALA A 48 -25.85 -6.52 -2.78
N GLY A 49 -25.44 -7.70 -2.28
CA GLY A 49 -25.56 -8.94 -3.06
C GLY A 49 -24.75 -8.91 -4.37
N HIS A 50 -23.61 -8.23 -4.36
CA HIS A 50 -22.74 -8.09 -5.52
C HIS A 50 -21.38 -8.75 -5.23
N GLU A 51 -21.38 -10.08 -5.12
CA GLU A 51 -20.13 -10.89 -5.12
C GLU A 51 -19.31 -10.71 -6.41
N TRP A 52 -19.89 -10.07 -7.43
CA TRP A 52 -19.27 -9.84 -8.74
C TRP A 52 -18.35 -8.61 -8.80
N ALA A 53 -18.23 -7.82 -7.73
CA ALA A 53 -17.27 -6.71 -7.65
C ALA A 53 -16.75 -6.54 -6.21
N PRO A 54 -15.71 -7.33 -5.81
CA PRO A 54 -14.98 -7.09 -4.58
C PRO A 54 -14.51 -5.63 -4.54
N ALA A 55 -14.90 -4.89 -3.50
CA ALA A 55 -14.50 -3.51 -3.36
C ALA A 55 -13.08 -3.47 -2.81
N HIS A 56 -12.14 -2.95 -3.60
CA HIS A 56 -10.76 -2.76 -3.17
C HIS A 56 -10.67 -1.70 -2.07
N ARG A 57 -10.02 -2.03 -0.96
CA ARG A 57 -9.92 -1.16 0.22
C ARG A 57 -9.05 0.07 -0.03
N TRP A 58 -7.90 -0.06 -0.69
CA TRP A 58 -6.88 0.98 -0.71
C TRP A 58 -6.88 1.75 -2.03
N ALA A 59 -6.85 3.07 -1.97
CA ALA A 59 -6.40 3.88 -3.10
C ALA A 59 -4.96 4.31 -2.89
N ILE A 60 -4.12 4.08 -3.90
CA ILE A 60 -2.68 4.32 -3.85
C ILE A 60 -2.28 5.21 -5.01
N ALA A 61 -1.69 6.36 -4.71
CA ALA A 61 -1.03 7.19 -5.70
C ALA A 61 0.38 6.64 -5.95
N LEU A 62 0.59 6.04 -7.11
CA LEU A 62 1.90 5.58 -7.55
C LEU A 62 2.81 6.78 -7.86
N ASP A 63 4.12 6.58 -7.75
CA ASP A 63 5.12 7.61 -8.06
C ASP A 63 5.12 8.06 -9.53
N ASP A 64 4.55 7.23 -10.41
CA ASP A 64 4.36 7.54 -11.83
C ASP A 64 3.14 8.45 -12.10
N GLY A 65 2.39 8.81 -11.05
CA GLY A 65 1.21 9.67 -11.11
C GLY A 65 -0.11 8.95 -11.37
N ARG A 66 -0.10 7.61 -11.53
CA ARG A 66 -1.34 6.83 -11.64
C ARG A 66 -1.97 6.57 -10.28
N LEU A 67 -3.29 6.46 -10.26
CA LEU A 67 -4.05 5.99 -9.10
C LEU A 67 -4.42 4.52 -9.29
N VAL A 68 -4.07 3.68 -8.31
CA VAL A 68 -4.39 2.24 -8.30
C VAL A 68 -5.24 1.90 -7.08
N PHE A 69 -6.23 1.05 -7.27
CA PHE A 69 -7.05 0.49 -6.21
C PHE A 69 -6.62 -0.93 -5.94
N ALA A 70 -6.24 -1.26 -4.70
CA ALA A 70 -5.67 -2.57 -4.35
C ALA A 70 -6.23 -3.09 -3.02
N ASP A 71 -6.18 -4.40 -2.85
CA ASP A 71 -6.51 -5.06 -1.58
C ASP A 71 -5.28 -5.17 -0.68
N THR A 72 -5.50 -5.48 0.60
CA THR A 72 -4.42 -5.58 1.59
C THR A 72 -3.39 -6.67 1.22
N ASP A 73 -3.79 -7.72 0.51
CA ASP A 73 -2.89 -8.79 0.04
C ASP A 73 -2.01 -8.39 -1.16
N GLU A 74 -2.40 -7.36 -1.90
CA GLU A 74 -1.65 -6.84 -3.05
C GLU A 74 -0.67 -5.73 -2.68
N VAL A 75 -0.68 -5.29 -1.42
CA VAL A 75 0.05 -4.10 -0.95
C VAL A 75 0.95 -4.48 0.21
N THR A 76 2.22 -4.12 0.13
CA THR A 76 3.19 -4.30 1.20
C THR A 76 3.72 -2.94 1.64
N VAL A 77 3.85 -2.71 2.95
CA VAL A 77 4.54 -1.50 3.44
C VAL A 77 5.97 -1.48 2.92
N ASP A 78 6.36 -0.39 2.26
CA ASP A 78 7.73 -0.21 1.80
C ASP A 78 8.59 0.17 3.02
N PRO A 79 9.50 -0.70 3.49
CA PRO A 79 10.36 -0.40 4.63
C PRO A 79 11.47 0.60 4.28
N SER A 80 11.60 0.97 3.00
CA SER A 80 12.62 1.91 2.56
C SER A 80 12.36 3.27 3.20
N PRO A 81 13.32 3.85 3.93
CA PRO A 81 13.17 5.20 4.43
C PRO A 81 12.94 6.11 3.23
N ARG A 82 11.90 6.97 3.30
CA ARG A 82 11.57 7.98 2.28
C ARG A 82 12.87 8.59 1.78
N SER A 83 13.34 8.15 0.61
CA SER A 83 14.59 8.59 0.04
C SER A 83 14.34 9.95 -0.58
N GLY A 84 14.19 10.95 0.29
CA GLY A 84 13.61 12.24 -0.06
C GLY A 84 13.85 13.31 1.01
N ARG A 85 15.11 13.41 1.46
CA ARG A 85 15.81 14.63 1.96
C ARG A 85 17.00 14.21 2.85
N ARG A 86 18.03 13.59 2.27
CA ARG A 86 19.37 13.77 2.84
C ARG A 86 20.05 14.82 1.99
N GLY A 87 20.10 16.03 2.55
CA GLY A 87 20.83 17.14 1.99
C GLY A 87 22.22 16.70 1.57
N THR A 88 22.62 17.18 0.41
CA THR A 88 23.98 17.13 -0.09
C THR A 88 24.91 17.75 0.95
N HIS A 89 25.52 16.94 1.81
CA HIS A 89 26.80 17.33 2.40
C HIS A 89 27.87 17.16 1.32
N ARG A 90 27.82 18.03 0.29
CA ARG A 90 29.04 18.40 -0.41
C ARG A 90 29.82 19.20 0.61
N ARG A 91 30.68 18.53 1.37
CA ARG A 91 31.72 19.22 2.12
C ARG A 91 32.56 19.91 1.06
N GLU A 92 32.35 21.20 0.93
CA GLU A 92 33.23 22.11 0.22
C GLU A 92 34.59 21.99 0.90
N SER A 93 35.45 21.20 0.29
CA SER A 93 36.89 21.23 0.51
C SER A 93 37.44 22.37 -0.35
N SER A 94 37.66 23.52 0.27
CA SER A 94 38.48 24.71 -0.11
C SER A 94 38.01 25.78 0.90
N ASP A 95 38.84 26.49 1.66
CA ASP A 95 40.06 27.24 1.34
C ASP A 95 41.02 27.12 2.54
N GLU A 96 42.26 26.70 2.36
CA GLU A 96 43.48 27.51 2.10
C GLU A 96 44.32 27.70 3.38
#